data_AF-A0A832U1N3-F1
#
_entry.id   AF-A0A832U1N3-F1
#
_cell.length_a   1.000
_cell.length_b   1.000
_cell.length_c   1.000
_cell.angle_alpha   90.00
_cell.angle_beta   90.00
_cell.angle_gamma   90.00
#
_symmetry.space_group_name_H-M   'P 1'
#
loop_
_entity.id
_entity.type
_entity.pdbx_description
1 polymer ?
#
loop_
_entity_poly.entity_id
_entity_poly.type
_entity_poly.pdbx_seq_one_letter_code
_entity_poly.pdbx_strand_id
1 'polypeptide(L)'
;MSKTLGLDMSSNKSGYALFDDKNLITYGLWEPKDKMEWRDRVIYMGEQLDDFLKHNEVNQVYCEDVPLMMKNPQTLKMLSALQGVLMGVCVANNVKV
;
A
#
# COMPACT_ATOMS: atom_id res chain seq x y z
N MET A 1 9.90 -11.47 17.06
CA MET A 1 10.17 -10.22 16.32
C MET A 1 9.01 -10.05 15.36
N SER A 2 8.32 -8.91 15.43
CA SER A 2 7.11 -8.64 14.65
C SER A 2 7.40 -7.50 13.68
N LYS A 3 7.45 -7.80 12.38
CA LYS A 3 7.70 -6.80 11.35
C LYS A 3 6.41 -6.09 10.95
N THR A 4 6.43 -4.78 11.03
CA THR A 4 5.27 -3.90 10.79
C THR A 4 5.56 -2.96 9.64
N LEU A 5 4.67 -2.91 8.66
CA LEU A 5 4.76 -2.03 7.50
C LEU A 5 3.76 -0.88 7.62
N GLY A 6 4.24 0.35 7.73
CA GLY A 6 3.43 1.56 7.61
C GLY A 6 3.36 2.01 6.15
N LEU A 7 2.17 2.37 5.68
CA LEU A 7 1.90 2.80 4.31
C LEU A 7 1.15 4.14 4.28
N ASP A 8 1.62 5.04 3.42
CA ASP A 8 0.93 6.26 2.98
C ASP A 8 0.67 6.13 1.48
N MET A 9 -0.58 5.82 1.12
CA MET A 9 -0.91 5.26 -0.19
C MET A 9 -1.54 6.28 -1.13
N SER A 10 -1.01 6.36 -2.35
CA SER A 10 -1.66 7.03 -3.48
C SER A 10 -1.41 6.26 -4.78
N SER A 11 -2.21 6.48 -5.83
CA SER A 11 -1.97 5.76 -7.10
C SER A 11 -0.69 6.20 -7.83
N ASN A 12 -0.18 7.40 -7.58
CA ASN A 12 1.00 7.90 -8.30
C ASN A 12 2.28 7.71 -7.50
N LYS A 13 2.20 7.83 -6.18
CA LYS A 13 3.35 7.74 -5.29
C LYS A 13 2.92 7.27 -3.92
N SER A 14 3.38 6.09 -3.51
CA SER A 14 3.06 5.54 -2.19
C SER A 14 4.33 5.45 -1.36
N GLY A 15 4.27 5.98 -0.14
CA GLY A 15 5.32 5.85 0.85
C GLY A 15 5.18 4.57 1.64
N TYR A 16 6.32 3.96 1.97
CA TYR A 16 6.37 2.81 2.88
C TYR A 16 7.48 2.98 3.91
N ALA A 17 7.27 2.39 5.10
CA ALA A 17 8.28 2.26 6.13
C ALA A 17 8.11 0.93 6.86
N LEU A 18 9.16 0.10 6.85
CA LEU A 18 9.20 -1.18 7.54
C LEU A 18 9.91 -1.04 8.87
N PHE A 19 9.26 -1.52 9.92
CA PHE A 19 9.79 -1.56 11.27
C PHE A 19 9.93 -3.01 11.74
N ASP A 20 10.97 -3.28 12.52
CA ASP A 20 11.06 -4.47 13.38
C ASP A 20 10.97 -4.00 14.83
N ASP A 21 9.81 -4.27 15.46
CA ASP A 21 9.38 -3.67 16.71
C ASP A 21 9.45 -2.12 16.69
N LYS A 22 10.50 -1.52 17.27
CA LYS A 22 10.70 -0.06 17.33
C LYS A 22 11.78 0.46 16.38
N ASN A 23 12.46 -0.44 15.66
CA ASN A 23 13.58 -0.08 14.82
C ASN A 23 13.12 0.07 13.37
N LEU A 24 13.39 1.23 12.78
CA LEU A 24 13.19 1.44 11.35
C LEU A 24 14.22 0.60 10.58
N ILE A 25 13.74 -0.32 9.76
CA ILE A 25 14.57 -1.21 8.94
C ILE A 25 14.84 -0.59 7.57
N THR A 26 13.77 -0.14 6.90
CA THR A 26 13.87 0.49 5.58
C THR A 26 12.64 1.36 5.32
N TYR A 27 12.77 2.29 4.39
CA TYR A 27 11.69 3.16 3.91
C TYR A 27 11.95 3.53 2.46
N GLY A 28 10.91 3.98 1.78
CA GLY A 28 11.03 4.39 0.39
C GLY A 28 9.71 4.78 -0.24
N LEU A 29 9.73 4.80 -1.58
CA LEU A 29 8.62 5.25 -2.41
C LEU A 29 8.41 4.25 -3.55
N TRP A 30 7.16 3.88 -3.78
CA TRP A 30 6.73 3.22 -5.01
C TRP A 30 6.13 4.27 -5.94
N GLU A 31 6.62 4.32 -7.17
CA GLU A 31 6.23 5.32 -8.16
C GLU A 31 6.26 4.67 -9.57
N PRO A 32 5.12 4.62 -10.28
CA PRO A 32 5.10 4.16 -11.66
C PRO A 32 6.01 5.07 -12.50
N LYS A 33 6.93 4.45 -13.25
CA LYS A 33 7.88 5.20 -14.10
C LYS A 33 7.23 5.76 -15.36
N ASP A 34 6.21 5.07 -15.86
CA ASP A 34 5.50 5.41 -17.08
C ASP A 34 4.12 5.99 -16.78
N LYS A 35 3.59 6.75 -17.73
CA LYS A 35 2.22 7.24 -17.66
C LYS A 35 1.26 6.07 -17.84
N MET A 36 0.51 5.77 -16.80
CA MET A 36 -0.46 4.68 -16.76
C MET A 36 -1.87 5.19 -16.48
N GLU A 37 -2.89 4.44 -16.92
CA GLU A 37 -4.26 4.69 -16.51
C GLU A 37 -4.46 4.40 -15.02
N TRP A 38 -5.47 5.02 -14.41
CA TRP A 38 -5.60 4.98 -12.95
C TRP A 38 -5.80 3.57 -12.37
N ARG A 39 -6.41 2.66 -13.14
CA ARG A 39 -6.58 1.27 -12.72
C ARG A 39 -5.26 0.52 -12.74
N ASP A 40 -4.48 0.71 -13.79
CA ASP A 40 -3.16 0.09 -13.93
C ASP A 40 -2.22 0.58 -12.83
N ARG A 41 -2.32 1.87 -12.45
CA ARG A 41 -1.60 2.40 -11.29
C ARG A 41 -1.99 1.75 -9.96
N VAL A 42 -3.28 1.48 -9.76
CA VAL A 42 -3.75 0.79 -8.55
C VAL A 42 -3.24 -0.65 -8.52
N ILE A 43 -3.26 -1.35 -9.66
CA ILE A 43 -2.72 -2.70 -9.78
C ILE A 43 -1.21 -2.69 -9.51
N TYR A 44 -0.47 -1.75 -10.11
CA TYR A 44 0.96 -1.58 -9.88
C TYR A 44 1.29 -1.43 -8.39
N MET A 45 0.55 -0.59 -7.66
CA MET A 45 0.76 -0.45 -6.21
C MET A 45 0.49 -1.77 -5.45
N GLY A 46 -0.51 -2.54 -5.88
CA GLY A 46 -0.77 -3.88 -5.35
C GLY A 46 0.37 -4.86 -5.60
N GLU A 47 0.96 -4.84 -6.80
CA GLU A 47 2.12 -5.67 -7.16
C GLU A 47 3.35 -5.28 -6.33
N GLN A 48 3.62 -3.98 -6.15
CA GLN A 48 4.72 -3.52 -5.31
C GLN A 48 4.54 -3.96 -3.85
N LEU A 49 3.31 -3.88 -3.32
CA LEU A 49 3.01 -4.37 -1.99
C LEU A 49 3.22 -5.88 -1.89
N ASP A 50 2.66 -6.66 -2.81
CA ASP A 50 2.77 -8.13 -2.82
C ASP A 50 4.24 -8.58 -2.84
N ASP A 51 5.04 -8.01 -3.74
CA ASP A 51 6.48 -8.26 -3.80
C ASP A 51 7.17 -7.86 -2.49
N PHE A 52 6.83 -6.71 -1.91
CA PHE A 52 7.42 -6.29 -0.65
C PHE A 52 7.10 -7.25 0.50
N LEU A 53 5.85 -7.69 0.64
CA LEU A 53 5.43 -8.61 1.70
C LEU A 53 6.17 -9.95 1.60
N LYS A 54 6.31 -10.51 0.38
CA LYS A 54 7.00 -11.79 0.12
C LYS A 54 8.47 -11.78 0.48
N HIS A 55 9.15 -10.64 0.32
CA HIS A 55 10.60 -10.55 0.56
C HIS A 55 10.97 -10.09 1.99
N ASN A 56 10.00 -9.56 2.76
CA ASN A 56 10.31 -8.91 4.04
C ASN A 56 9.68 -9.59 5.27
N GLU A 57 8.87 -10.65 5.12
CA GLU A 57 8.20 -11.35 6.24
C GLU A 57 7.35 -10.43 7.13
N VAL A 58 6.58 -9.53 6.51
CA VAL A 58 5.72 -8.58 7.23
C VAL A 58 4.57 -9.32 7.93
N ASN A 59 4.27 -8.95 9.17
CA ASN A 59 3.18 -9.56 9.97
C ASN A 59 1.94 -8.67 10.04
N GLN A 60 2.13 -7.35 10.02
CA GLN A 60 1.08 -6.35 10.13
C GLN A 60 1.37 -5.19 9.19
N VAL A 61 0.35 -4.74 8.48
CA VAL A 61 0.32 -3.51 7.70
C VAL A 61 -0.54 -2.48 8.44
N TYR A 62 -0.12 -1.23 8.46
CA TYR A 62 -0.94 -0.09 8.84
C TYR A 62 -1.02 0.87 7.65
N CYS A 63 -2.23 1.28 7.30
CA CYS A 63 -2.48 2.26 6.23
C CYS A 63 -3.54 3.24 6.72
N GLU A 64 -3.48 4.47 6.23
CA GLU A 64 -4.52 5.47 6.51
C GLU A 64 -5.88 5.05 5.95
N ASP A 65 -6.95 5.49 6.60
CA ASP A 65 -8.32 5.31 6.13
C ASP A 65 -8.61 6.21 4.93
N VAL A 66 -9.46 5.72 4.02
CA VAL A 66 -9.96 6.54 2.92
C VAL A 66 -11.03 7.51 3.45
N PRO A 67 -10.94 8.83 3.15
CA PRO A 67 -11.95 9.78 3.58
C PRO A 67 -13.34 9.45 3.05
N LEU A 68 -14.38 9.57 3.88
CA LEU A 68 -15.77 9.31 3.49
C LEU A 68 -16.30 10.26 2.40
N MET A 69 -15.75 11.48 2.33
CA MET A 69 -16.17 12.52 1.38
C MET A 69 -14.97 13.28 0.85
N MET A 70 -14.95 13.51 -0.46
CA MET A 70 -13.94 14.32 -1.13
C MET A 70 -14.57 15.15 -2.24
N LYS A 71 -13.98 16.32 -2.54
CA LYS A 71 -14.43 17.19 -3.65
C LYS A 71 -14.29 16.53 -5.02
N ASN A 72 -13.36 15.57 -5.18
CA ASN A 72 -13.12 14.88 -6.43
C ASN A 72 -13.58 13.41 -6.33
N PRO A 73 -14.75 13.06 -6.91
CA PRO A 73 -15.28 11.68 -6.88
C PRO A 73 -14.35 10.66 -7.54
N GLN A 74 -13.58 11.06 -8.55
CA GLN A 74 -12.65 10.17 -9.24
C GLN A 74 -11.47 9.79 -8.34
N THR A 75 -10.97 10.73 -7.53
CA THR A 75 -9.94 10.45 -6.52
C THR A 75 -10.48 9.52 -5.44
N LEU A 76 -11.69 9.77 -4.93
CA LEU A 76 -12.32 8.91 -3.92
C LEU A 76 -12.48 7.48 -4.43
N LYS A 77 -12.97 7.32 -5.66
CA LYS A 77 -13.11 6.00 -6.31
C LYS A 77 -11.77 5.27 -6.43
N MET A 78 -10.73 5.99 -6.81
CA MET A 78 -9.39 5.42 -6.97
C MET A 78 -8.79 4.99 -5.64
N LEU A 79 -8.87 5.82 -4.59
CA LEU A 79 -8.39 5.48 -3.25
C LEU A 79 -9.17 4.31 -2.66
N SER A 80 -10.48 4.25 -2.88
CA SER A 80 -11.32 3.13 -2.44
C SER A 80 -10.91 1.82 -3.13
N ALA A 81 -10.63 1.86 -4.43
CA ALA A 81 -10.12 0.71 -5.17
C ALA A 81 -8.74 0.28 -4.67
N LEU A 82 -7.86 1.24 -4.39
CA LEU A 82 -6.53 0.98 -3.83
C LEU A 82 -6.60 0.30 -2.46
N GLN A 83 -7.50 0.75 -1.59
CA GLN A 83 -7.73 0.13 -0.29
C GLN A 83 -8.22 -1.33 -0.43
N GLY A 84 -9.14 -1.58 -1.38
CA GLY A 84 -9.59 -2.94 -1.67
C GLY A 84 -8.46 -3.86 -2.15
N VAL A 85 -7.58 -3.36 -3.03
CA VAL A 85 -6.40 -4.10 -3.50
C VAL A 85 -5.43 -4.38 -2.36
N LEU A 86 -5.11 -3.36 -1.54
CA LEU A 86 -4.25 -3.51 -0.36
C LEU A 86 -4.77 -4.61 0.57
N MET A 87 -6.06 -4.58 0.92
CA MET A 87 -6.68 -5.60 1.77
C MET A 87 -6.59 -7.00 1.13
N GLY A 88 -6.88 -7.10 -0.17
CA GLY A 88 -6.80 -8.36 -0.91
C GLY A 88 -5.38 -8.95 -0.92
N VAL A 89 -4.36 -8.13 -1.17
CA VAL A 89 -2.95 -8.52 -1.16
C VAL A 89 -2.51 -8.96 0.24
N CYS A 90 -2.90 -8.22 1.29
CA CYS A 90 -2.57 -8.59 2.67
C CYS A 90 -3.17 -9.96 3.03
N VAL A 91 -4.45 -10.18 2.73
CA VAL A 91 -5.13 -11.48 2.97
C VAL A 91 -4.45 -12.60 2.20
N ALA A 92 -4.12 -12.41 0.92
CA ALA A 92 -3.44 -13.42 0.11
C ALA A 92 -2.06 -13.83 0.65
N ASN A 93 -1.39 -12.92 1.35
CA ASN A 93 -0.07 -13.15 1.96
C ASN A 93 -0.16 -13.53 3.46
N ASN A 94 -1.36 -13.76 4.01
CA ASN A 94 -1.58 -14.01 5.45
C ASN A 94 -1.04 -12.90 6.37
N VAL A 95 -1.10 -11.65 5.90
CA VAL A 95 -0.68 -10.45 6.62
C VAL A 95 -1.91 -9.73 7.17
N LYS A 96 -1.83 -9.27 8.42
CA LYS A 96 -2.89 -8.47 9.04
C LYS A 96 -2.87 -7.05 8.50
N VAL A 97 -4.04 -6.44 8.37
CA VAL A 97 -4.23 -5.03 8.01
C VAL A 97 -5.22 -4.40 8.99
#